data_AF-A0A1S3PWG8-F1
#
_entry.id   AF-A0A1S3PWG8-F1
#
_cell.length_a   1.000
_cell.length_b   1.000
_cell.length_c   1.000
_cell.angle_alpha   90.00
_cell.angle_beta   90.00
_cell.angle_gamma   90.00
#
_symmetry.space_group_name_H-M   'P 1'
#
loop_
_entity.id
_entity.type
_entity.pdbx_description
1 polymer ?
#
loop_
_entity_poly.entity_id
_entity_poly.type
_entity_poly.pdbx_seq_one_letter_code
_entity_poly.pdbx_strand_id
1 'polypeptide(L)'
;MSLQRMLKLHYVLVLVLCVSASEDFDWTKNERGSFIYGTFPTGFSWGAGGSAYQTEGAWDKDGKGMSIWDVFAHKKGKIFLNDTADHSCEGYYKFKDDITLMKDMKFNHYRFSISWPRIFPNGIKGKCSILHRPDSPLNILHRPDSPL
;
A
#
# COMPACT_ATOMS: atom_id res chain seq x y z
N MET A 1 2.61 -14.01 -57.48
CA MET A 1 2.50 -14.08 -56.00
C MET A 1 1.22 -13.36 -55.58
N SER A 2 0.31 -14.01 -54.83
CA SER A 2 -0.97 -13.41 -54.41
C SER A 2 -0.74 -12.23 -53.44
N LEU A 3 -1.44 -11.11 -53.65
CA LEU A 3 -1.39 -9.90 -52.81
C LEU A 3 -1.59 -10.22 -51.31
N GLN A 4 -2.41 -11.23 -51.00
CA GLN A 4 -2.62 -11.69 -49.64
C GLN A 4 -1.38 -12.30 -48.99
N ARG A 5 -0.52 -12.98 -49.77
CA ARG A 5 0.75 -13.51 -49.27
C ARG A 5 1.73 -12.37 -48.97
N MET A 6 1.75 -11.34 -49.80
CA MET A 6 2.59 -10.15 -49.60
C MET A 6 2.19 -9.38 -48.34
N LEU A 7 0.88 -9.15 -48.12
CA LEU A 7 0.39 -8.49 -46.90
C LEU A 7 0.73 -9.29 -45.64
N LYS A 8 0.53 -10.61 -45.66
CA LYS A 8 0.89 -11.47 -44.50
C LYS A 8 2.37 -11.43 -44.19
N LEU A 9 3.23 -11.50 -45.21
CA LEU A 9 4.68 -11.41 -45.03
C LEU A 9 5.09 -10.06 -44.45
N HIS A 10 4.50 -8.96 -44.94
CA HIS A 10 4.79 -7.63 -44.43
C HIS A 10 4.33 -7.46 -42.97
N TYR A 11 3.15 -7.97 -42.62
CA TYR A 11 2.64 -7.91 -41.24
C TYR A 11 3.51 -8.71 -40.27
N VAL A 12 3.97 -9.90 -40.68
CA VAL A 12 4.90 -10.71 -39.89
C VAL A 12 6.25 -10.00 -39.75
N LEU A 13 6.76 -9.41 -40.83
CA LEU A 13 8.01 -8.64 -40.79
C LEU A 13 7.91 -7.45 -39.83
N VAL A 14 6.80 -6.70 -39.87
CA VAL A 14 6.56 -5.57 -38.97
C VAL A 14 6.44 -6.03 -37.51
N LEU A 15 5.74 -7.13 -37.23
CA LEU A 15 5.67 -7.70 -35.88
C LEU A 15 7.04 -8.16 -35.37
N VAL A 16 7.85 -8.82 -36.21
CA VAL A 16 9.22 -9.21 -35.86
C VAL A 16 10.09 -7.98 -35.59
N LEU A 17 9.96 -6.93 -36.41
CA LEU A 17 10.68 -5.67 -36.23
C LEU A 17 10.26 -4.96 -34.93
N CYS A 18 8.96 -4.92 -34.62
CA CYS A 18 8.45 -4.35 -33.37
C CYS A 18 8.91 -5.14 -32.14
N VAL A 19 8.99 -6.47 -32.21
CA VAL A 19 9.54 -7.31 -31.14
C VAL A 19 11.05 -7.12 -31.00
N SER A 20 11.78 -6.91 -32.09
CA SER A 20 13.23 -6.62 -32.02
C SER A 20 13.56 -5.19 -31.59
N ALA A 21 12.60 -4.27 -31.67
CA ALA A 21 12.75 -2.87 -31.28
C ALA A 21 12.22 -2.57 -29.87
N SER A 22 11.66 -3.57 -29.16
CA SER A 22 11.38 -3.40 -27.74
C SER A 22 12.71 -3.43 -26.99
N GLU A 23 13.26 -2.25 -26.73
CA GLU A 23 14.30 -2.11 -25.71
C GLU A 23 13.65 -2.40 -24.36
N ASP A 24 14.00 -3.54 -23.76
CA ASP A 24 13.70 -3.78 -22.36
C ASP A 24 14.32 -2.64 -21.55
N PHE A 25 13.52 -1.98 -20.69
CA PHE A 25 14.02 -0.93 -19.80
C PHE A 25 15.11 -1.53 -18.90
N ASP A 26 16.38 -1.23 -19.22
CA ASP A 26 17.55 -1.92 -18.71
C ASP A 26 17.92 -1.43 -17.29
N TRP A 27 17.21 -1.93 -16.28
CA TRP A 27 17.56 -1.78 -14.87
C TRP A 27 18.94 -2.39 -14.52
N THR A 28 19.58 -3.15 -15.42
CA THR A 28 20.77 -3.95 -15.13
C THR A 28 22.10 -3.28 -15.51
N LYS A 29 22.07 -2.07 -16.08
CA LYS A 29 23.29 -1.26 -16.32
C LYS A 29 23.94 -0.72 -15.05
N ASN A 30 23.22 -0.68 -13.92
CA ASN A 30 23.86 -0.64 -12.63
C ASN A 30 24.43 -2.03 -12.40
N GLU A 31 25.76 -2.18 -12.41
CA GLU A 31 26.45 -3.43 -12.12
C GLU A 31 25.71 -4.13 -10.96
N ARG A 32 25.25 -5.38 -11.15
CA ARG A 32 24.42 -6.15 -10.21
C ARG A 32 25.09 -6.46 -8.85
N GLY A 33 26.06 -5.66 -8.44
CA GLY A 33 26.75 -5.66 -7.15
C GLY A 33 27.40 -4.31 -6.79
N SER A 34 27.13 -3.22 -7.53
CA SER A 34 27.59 -1.87 -7.17
C SER A 34 26.72 -1.30 -6.06
N PHE A 35 26.91 -1.79 -4.84
CA PHE A 35 26.35 -1.16 -3.66
C PHE A 35 27.06 0.19 -3.46
N ILE A 36 26.29 1.26 -3.28
CA ILE A 36 26.84 2.50 -2.76
C ILE A 36 27.11 2.27 -1.27
N TYR A 37 28.39 2.17 -0.93
CA TYR A 37 28.82 2.01 0.45
C TYR A 37 28.89 3.39 1.12
N GLY A 38 28.28 3.51 2.30
CA GLY A 38 28.28 4.72 3.10
C GLY A 38 27.45 4.53 4.37
N THR A 39 27.60 5.44 5.32
CA THR A 39 26.80 5.46 6.54
C THR A 39 25.86 6.66 6.47
N PHE A 40 24.56 6.42 6.65
CA PHE A 40 23.61 7.51 6.77
C PHE A 40 23.95 8.40 7.99
N PRO A 41 23.62 9.70 7.96
CA PRO A 41 23.82 10.57 9.12
C PRO A 41 23.15 10.01 10.37
N THR A 42 23.72 10.31 11.54
CA THR A 42 23.09 9.97 12.82
C THR A 42 21.68 10.55 12.89
N GLY A 43 20.70 9.71 13.25
CA GLY A 43 19.29 10.11 13.32
C GLY A 43 18.53 10.03 11.99
N PHE A 44 19.13 9.46 10.93
CA PHE A 44 18.41 9.22 9.69
C PHE A 44 17.20 8.28 9.88
N SER A 45 16.03 8.73 9.43
CA SER A 45 14.79 7.94 9.47
C SER A 45 14.76 6.90 8.36
N TRP A 46 14.87 5.63 8.74
CA TRP A 46 14.79 4.47 7.88
C TRP A 46 13.63 3.57 8.29
N GLY A 47 12.74 3.28 7.34
CA GLY A 47 11.70 2.29 7.52
C GLY A 47 10.64 2.38 6.43
N ALA A 48 9.40 2.05 6.78
CA ALA A 48 8.30 1.89 5.83
C ALA A 48 7.10 2.80 6.15
N GLY A 49 6.14 2.85 5.23
CA GLY A 49 4.89 3.53 5.48
C GLY A 49 3.69 2.86 4.82
N GLY A 50 2.53 3.07 5.43
CA GLY A 50 1.23 2.58 4.97
C GLY A 50 0.14 3.63 5.11
N SER A 51 -1.05 3.32 4.61
CA SER A 51 -2.25 4.12 4.83
C SER A 51 -3.38 3.25 5.37
N ALA A 52 -4.24 3.84 6.20
CA ALA A 52 -5.27 3.13 6.95
C ALA A 52 -6.16 2.27 6.05
N TYR A 53 -6.68 2.86 4.97
CA TYR A 53 -7.55 2.15 4.04
C TYR A 53 -6.82 1.01 3.32
N GLN A 54 -5.54 1.19 2.99
CA GLN A 54 -4.79 0.18 2.25
C GLN A 54 -4.30 -0.98 3.11
N THR A 55 -4.18 -0.82 4.44
CA THR A 55 -3.54 -1.83 5.30
C THR A 55 -4.42 -2.34 6.45
N GLU A 56 -5.36 -1.56 6.99
CA GLU A 56 -6.12 -1.98 8.18
C GLU A 56 -7.08 -3.13 7.88
N GLY A 57 -7.86 -3.03 6.79
CA GLY A 57 -9.05 -3.86 6.61
C GLY A 57 -10.13 -3.54 7.65
N ALA A 58 -10.91 -4.55 8.04
CA ALA A 58 -11.92 -4.46 9.09
C ALA A 58 -12.85 -3.25 8.88
N TRP A 59 -13.36 -3.09 7.65
CA TRP A 59 -13.98 -1.86 7.16
C TRP A 59 -15.24 -1.42 7.93
N ASP A 60 -15.94 -2.38 8.56
CA ASP A 60 -17.19 -2.21 9.29
C ASP A 60 -17.06 -2.48 10.81
N LYS A 61 -15.85 -2.75 11.29
CA LYS A 61 -15.63 -3.19 12.67
C LYS A 61 -15.54 -2.01 13.63
N ASP A 62 -15.96 -2.28 14.87
CA ASP A 62 -15.80 -1.37 16.00
C ASP A 62 -16.43 0.01 15.81
N GLY A 63 -17.53 0.06 15.05
CA GLY A 63 -18.29 1.29 14.81
C GLY A 63 -17.62 2.25 13.83
N LYS A 64 -16.65 1.78 13.02
CA LYS A 64 -16.09 2.54 11.90
C LYS A 64 -17.22 2.97 10.94
N GLY A 65 -17.25 4.26 10.61
CA GLY A 65 -18.12 4.77 9.55
C GLY A 65 -17.63 4.43 8.15
N MET A 66 -18.50 4.63 7.16
CA MET A 66 -18.08 4.53 5.75
C MET A 66 -17.22 5.74 5.37
N SER A 67 -16.09 5.47 4.71
CA SER A 67 -15.29 6.47 4.02
C SER A 67 -15.73 6.63 2.56
N ILE A 68 -15.23 7.69 1.92
CA ILE A 68 -15.41 7.90 0.46
C ILE A 68 -14.82 6.71 -0.33
N TRP A 69 -13.70 6.15 0.13
CA TRP A 69 -13.06 5.01 -0.53
C TRP A 69 -13.88 3.72 -0.40
N ASP A 70 -14.53 3.49 0.75
CA ASP A 70 -15.46 2.37 0.91
C ASP A 70 -16.58 2.47 -0.15
N VAL A 71 -17.20 3.65 -0.29
CA VAL A 71 -18.28 3.88 -1.27
C VAL A 71 -17.79 3.75 -2.71
N PHE A 72 -16.59 4.26 -3.01
CA PHE A 72 -16.03 4.21 -4.36
C PHE A 72 -15.66 2.79 -4.79
N ALA A 73 -14.99 2.03 -3.91
CA ALA A 73 -14.52 0.68 -4.23
C ALA A 73 -15.65 -0.33 -4.38
N HIS A 74 -16.72 -0.21 -3.57
CA HIS A 74 -17.90 -1.08 -3.67
C HIS A 74 -18.74 -0.85 -4.94
N LYS A 75 -18.45 0.20 -5.72
CA LYS A 75 -19.11 0.43 -7.01
C LYS A 75 -18.46 -0.44 -8.09
N LYS A 76 -19.22 -1.43 -8.58
CA LYS A 76 -18.79 -2.33 -9.67
C LYS A 76 -18.23 -1.57 -10.87
N GLY A 77 -17.11 -2.04 -11.40
CA GLY A 77 -16.41 -1.48 -12.56
C GLY A 77 -15.56 -0.23 -12.26
N LYS A 78 -15.32 0.12 -10.99
CA LYS A 78 -14.47 1.25 -10.61
C LYS A 78 -13.05 0.88 -10.19
N ILE A 79 -12.88 -0.31 -9.65
CA ILE A 79 -11.57 -0.86 -9.26
C ILE A 79 -11.26 -2.06 -10.15
N PHE A 80 -9.97 -2.26 -10.46
CA PHE A 80 -9.50 -3.45 -11.16
C PHE A 80 -9.97 -4.70 -10.41
N LEU A 81 -10.53 -5.68 -11.14
CA LEU A 81 -11.15 -6.89 -10.60
C LEU A 81 -12.30 -6.69 -9.59
N ASN A 82 -12.77 -5.45 -9.39
CA ASN A 82 -13.70 -5.07 -8.32
C ASN A 82 -13.16 -5.34 -6.91
N ASP A 83 -11.84 -5.23 -6.71
CA ASP A 83 -11.24 -5.39 -5.39
C ASP A 83 -11.70 -4.30 -4.42
N THR A 84 -11.84 -4.68 -3.15
CA THR A 84 -12.15 -3.78 -2.03
C THR A 84 -11.06 -3.88 -0.96
N ALA A 85 -11.05 -2.93 -0.03
CA ALA A 85 -10.15 -2.96 1.12
C ALA A 85 -10.82 -3.50 2.39
N ASP A 86 -11.87 -4.32 2.23
CA ASP A 86 -12.68 -4.81 3.34
C ASP A 86 -11.86 -5.64 4.33
N HIS A 87 -10.95 -6.44 3.77
CA HIS A 87 -9.99 -7.28 4.48
C HIS A 87 -8.56 -6.73 4.39
N SER A 88 -8.16 -6.23 3.21
CA SER A 88 -6.79 -5.73 2.97
C SER A 88 -5.75 -6.78 3.43
N CYS A 89 -4.68 -6.39 4.14
CA CYS A 89 -3.70 -7.28 4.78
C CYS A 89 -4.01 -7.53 6.26
N GLU A 90 -5.22 -7.23 6.72
CA GLU A 90 -5.71 -7.45 8.08
C GLU A 90 -4.87 -6.76 9.18
N GLY A 91 -4.22 -5.64 8.86
CA GLY A 91 -3.37 -4.90 9.79
C GLY A 91 -4.11 -4.43 11.05
N TYR A 92 -5.44 -4.28 11.00
CA TYR A 92 -6.28 -4.01 12.17
C TYR A 92 -6.10 -5.06 13.28
N TYR A 93 -5.97 -6.32 12.90
CA TYR A 93 -5.81 -7.44 13.83
C TYR A 93 -4.34 -7.79 14.07
N LYS A 94 -3.48 -7.61 13.05
CA LYS A 94 -2.09 -8.09 13.03
C LYS A 94 -1.03 -7.02 13.28
N PHE A 95 -1.42 -5.82 13.75
CA PHE A 95 -0.46 -4.72 13.96
C PHE A 95 0.73 -5.08 14.89
N LYS A 96 0.55 -6.01 15.84
CA LYS A 96 1.63 -6.48 16.72
C LYS A 96 2.67 -7.30 15.95
N ASP A 97 2.22 -8.08 14.97
CA ASP A 97 3.09 -8.87 14.11
C ASP A 97 3.87 -7.94 13.18
N ASP A 98 3.20 -6.93 12.62
CA ASP A 98 3.85 -5.88 11.82
C ASP A 98 4.93 -5.14 12.61
N ILE A 99 4.66 -4.76 13.87
CA ILE A 99 5.66 -4.14 14.75
C ILE A 99 6.87 -5.06 14.99
N THR A 100 6.62 -6.36 15.17
CA THR A 100 7.69 -7.34 15.38
C THR A 100 8.56 -7.46 14.13
N LEU A 101 7.93 -7.57 12.95
CA LEU A 101 8.64 -7.65 11.68
C LEU A 101 9.50 -6.41 11.40
N MET A 102 8.97 -5.22 11.71
CA MET A 102 9.72 -3.96 11.55
C MET A 102 10.97 -3.90 12.46
N LYS A 103 10.87 -4.44 13.68
CA LYS A 103 12.01 -4.55 14.60
C LYS A 103 13.06 -5.54 14.08
N ASP A 104 12.63 -6.65 13.51
CA ASP A 104 13.53 -7.65 12.92
C ASP A 104 14.27 -7.08 11.71
N MET A 105 13.60 -6.25 10.90
CA MET A 105 14.16 -5.51 9.77
C MET A 105 15.01 -4.28 10.15
N LYS A 106 15.15 -3.98 11.44
CA LYS A 106 15.89 -2.82 11.96
C LYS A 106 15.36 -1.48 11.45
N PHE A 107 14.05 -1.37 11.26
CA PHE A 107 13.41 -0.07 11.01
C PHE A 107 13.40 0.76 12.28
N ASN A 108 13.69 2.05 12.14
CA ASN A 108 13.62 3.00 13.24
C ASN A 108 12.44 3.97 13.11
N HIS A 109 11.75 3.99 11.95
CA HIS A 109 10.57 4.82 11.72
C HIS A 109 9.49 4.04 10.97
N TYR A 110 8.23 4.25 11.35
CA TYR A 110 7.07 3.75 10.60
C TYR A 110 6.03 4.85 10.46
N ARG A 111 5.60 5.11 9.21
CA ARG A 111 4.60 6.14 8.91
C ARG A 111 3.26 5.51 8.59
N PHE A 112 2.25 5.78 9.40
CA PHE A 112 0.87 5.36 9.14
C PHE A 112 -0.07 6.58 9.16
N SER A 113 -1.25 6.41 8.59
CA SER A 113 -2.35 7.37 8.70
C SER A 113 -3.43 6.79 9.60
N ILE A 114 -4.18 7.64 10.30
CA ILE A 114 -5.32 7.20 11.10
C ILE A 114 -6.61 7.28 10.28
N SER A 115 -7.43 6.23 10.33
CA SER A 115 -8.73 6.21 9.68
C SER A 115 -9.70 7.20 10.34
N TRP A 116 -9.92 8.36 9.71
CA TRP A 116 -10.89 9.37 10.18
C TRP A 116 -12.28 8.81 10.53
N PRO A 117 -12.91 7.94 9.71
CA PRO A 117 -14.22 7.39 10.06
C PRO A 117 -14.19 6.40 11.24
N ARG A 118 -13.01 5.95 11.70
CA ARG A 118 -12.92 5.24 12.98
C ARG A 118 -13.03 6.20 14.17
N ILE A 119 -12.52 7.42 14.04
CA ILE A 119 -12.58 8.47 15.07
C ILE A 119 -13.95 9.17 15.09
N PHE A 120 -14.43 9.53 13.91
CA PHE A 120 -15.69 10.23 13.69
C PHE A 120 -16.51 9.49 12.64
N PRO A 121 -17.26 8.44 13.03
CA PRO A 121 -18.03 7.63 12.08
C PRO A 121 -19.02 8.42 11.23
N ASN A 122 -19.57 9.49 11.79
CA ASN A 122 -20.50 10.38 11.10
C ASN A 122 -19.83 11.64 10.51
N GLY A 123 -18.49 11.75 10.57
CA GLY A 123 -17.72 12.91 10.12
C GLY A 123 -17.86 14.19 10.96
N ILE A 124 -18.73 14.20 11.98
CA ILE A 124 -19.03 15.38 12.80
C ILE A 124 -18.23 15.33 14.11
N LYS A 125 -17.46 16.41 14.40
CA LYS A 125 -16.58 16.53 15.57
C LYS A 125 -17.27 16.31 16.93
N GLY A 126 -18.58 16.55 17.03
CA GLY A 126 -19.34 16.43 18.27
C GLY A 126 -19.66 14.99 18.73
N LYS A 127 -19.36 13.97 17.90
CA LYS A 127 -19.56 12.55 18.24
C LYS A 127 -18.27 11.75 17.96
N CYS A 128 -17.28 11.93 18.84
CA CYS A 128 -16.04 11.16 18.84
C CYS A 128 -16.27 9.77 19.44
N SER A 129 -15.82 8.71 18.77
CA SER A 129 -15.94 7.31 19.22
C SER A 129 -14.82 6.88 20.18
N ILE A 130 -13.72 7.65 20.28
CA ILE A 130 -12.50 7.26 20.99
C ILE A 130 -12.63 7.36 22.52
N LEU A 131 -13.62 8.08 23.04
CA LEU A 131 -13.78 8.33 24.49
C LEU A 131 -14.35 7.13 25.30
N HIS A 132 -14.45 5.92 24.75
CA HIS A 132 -15.11 4.82 25.46
C HIS A 132 -14.39 3.46 25.47
N ARG A 133 -13.16 3.29 24.94
CA ARG A 133 -12.54 1.96 24.88
C ARG A 133 -11.03 1.86 25.22
N PRO A 134 -10.67 1.10 26.27
CA PRO A 134 -9.27 0.85 26.67
C PRO A 134 -8.51 -0.12 25.73
N ASP A 135 -9.20 -0.95 24.95
CA ASP A 135 -8.57 -2.00 24.11
C ASP A 135 -8.43 -1.62 22.62
N SER A 136 -8.65 -0.37 22.26
CA SER A 136 -8.56 0.03 20.84
C SER A 136 -7.11 -0.10 20.34
N PRO A 137 -6.88 -0.68 19.15
CA PRO A 137 -5.55 -0.68 18.52
C PRO A 137 -5.03 0.75 18.23
N LEU A 138 -5.89 1.77 18.30
CA LEU A 138 -5.52 3.18 18.23
C LEU A 138 -4.89 3.73 19.53
N ASN A 139 -4.90 2.98 20.63
CA ASN A 139 -4.32 3.38 21.92
C ASN A 139 -2.78 3.31 21.96
N ILE A 140 -2.12 2.96 20.85
CA ILE A 140 -0.65 2.95 20.72
C ILE A 140 -0.07 4.36 20.93
N LEU A 141 -0.84 5.43 20.68
CA LEU A 141 -0.42 6.82 20.90
C LEU A 141 -0.37 7.24 22.38
N HIS A 142 -0.85 6.40 23.32
CA HIS A 142 -0.92 6.74 24.74
C HIS A 142 0.12 5.99 25.60
N ARG A 143 1.25 5.55 25.04
CA ARG A 143 2.39 5.10 25.85
C ARG A 143 3.51 6.15 25.87
N PRO A 144 3.75 6.83 27.01
CA PRO A 144 4.85 7.78 27.16
C PRO A 144 6.24 7.15 26.95
N ASP A 145 6.36 5.83 27.10
CA ASP A 145 7.64 5.14 27.24
C ASP A 145 7.88 4.05 26.17
N SER A 146 7.40 4.22 24.94
CA SER A 146 7.86 3.35 23.85
C SER A 146 9.16 3.91 23.24
N PRO A 147 10.34 3.31 23.49
CA PRO A 147 11.53 3.65 22.73
C PRO A 147 11.33 3.15 21.30
N LEU A 148 11.28 4.09 20.37
CA LEU A 148 11.69 3.85 18.99
C LEU A 148 13.22 3.90 18.93
#